data_AF-A0A0P0NXM6-F1
#
_entry.id   AF-A0A0P0NXM6-F1
#
_cell.length_a   1.000
_cell.length_b   1.000
_cell.length_c   1.000
_cell.angle_alpha   90.00
_cell.angle_beta   90.00
_cell.angle_gamma   90.00
#
_symmetry.space_group_name_H-M   'P 1'
#
loop_
_entity.id
_entity.type
_entity.pdbx_description
1 polymer ?
#
loop_
_entity_poly.entity_id
_entity_poly.type
_entity_poly.pdbx_seq_one_letter_code
_entity_poly.pdbx_strand_id
1 'polypeptide(L)'
;MGFFDGEKIRKASSEKLTELEHKLSAIDRSQAVIEFNLDGTIITANNNFLTAKGYSLAEIQGCHHSMFMDPADANHPDYRAFWQDLNNGAFVARKFRRMANGGREVWLQASYNPVLNETGKAYKVIKLAVDITKAELAFQQVEFERVKSAEEQSEVVSRLAVSLQSLCEGDLTCQIDADFKGAYLAIKTDFNKAVTSLREALSAIAVSSESMRGGSDEIASASDDLSRRTEQQAASLEETAAALDEITATVKRSAEGTTKASSAASSAKAGAEASGEVVREAILAMGEIEQSSGKITQIIGVIDEIAFQTNLLALNAGVEAARAGEAGRGFAVVAQEVRALAQRSAEAAKEIKALISASTAQVGKGVKLVGETGTALTDIVARVAEIDSLISEIALSSQEQATGLNQVNSAVNQMDQVTQQNAAMVEEATAAAASLQSEAQQLARHVGRFQLGGNGRSAATRQPAVADQYTPGRGALAEDRPRLLKAVGGGAASSAWEDF
;
A
#
# COMPACT_ATOMS: atom_id res chain seq x y z
N MET A 1 59.17 15.34 -126.92
CA MET A 1 57.71 15.50 -127.14
C MET A 1 57.03 14.94 -125.90
N GLY A 2 56.48 15.71 -124.98
CA GLY A 2 55.78 16.99 -125.12
C GLY A 2 54.28 16.74 -125.04
N PHE A 3 53.62 17.38 -124.06
CA PHE A 3 52.17 17.66 -123.97
C PHE A 3 51.23 16.50 -123.61
N PHE A 4 51.03 16.17 -122.32
CA PHE A 4 49.78 15.54 -121.80
C PHE A 4 49.57 15.63 -120.26
N ASP A 5 50.06 16.67 -119.57
CA ASP A 5 49.95 16.76 -118.07
C ASP A 5 49.19 17.98 -117.52
N GLY A 6 48.67 18.87 -118.37
CA GLY A 6 47.92 20.06 -117.95
C GLY A 6 46.43 19.83 -117.62
N GLU A 7 45.83 18.77 -118.16
CA GLU A 7 44.38 18.50 -118.02
C GLU A 7 44.02 17.81 -116.69
N LYS A 8 44.90 16.93 -116.18
CA LYS A 8 44.71 16.27 -114.88
C LYS A 8 44.78 17.25 -113.71
N ILE A 9 45.70 18.22 -113.76
CA ILE A 9 45.88 19.23 -112.72
C ILE A 9 44.67 20.19 -112.66
N ARG A 10 44.11 20.59 -113.81
CA ARG A 10 42.87 21.40 -113.85
C ARG A 10 41.66 20.66 -113.28
N LYS A 11 41.51 19.37 -113.59
CA LYS A 11 40.37 18.57 -113.11
C LYS A 11 40.44 18.32 -111.60
N ALA A 12 41.61 17.98 -111.07
CA ALA A 12 41.83 17.81 -109.63
C ALA A 12 41.64 19.12 -108.83
N SER A 13 42.06 20.26 -109.40
CA SER A 13 41.82 21.58 -108.79
C SER A 13 40.35 21.98 -108.81
N SER A 14 39.58 21.59 -109.84
CA SER A 14 38.15 21.84 -109.94
C SER A 14 37.34 21.00 -108.95
N GLU A 15 37.67 19.70 -108.81
CA GLU A 15 36.98 18.80 -107.87
C GLU A 15 37.18 19.25 -106.41
N LYS A 16 38.40 19.70 -106.06
CA LYS A 16 38.71 20.21 -104.72
C LYS A 16 37.98 21.52 -104.41
N LEU A 17 37.78 22.38 -105.41
CA LEU A 17 37.02 23.62 -105.27
C LEU A 17 35.53 23.32 -105.00
N THR A 18 34.93 22.39 -105.76
CA THR A 18 33.54 21.96 -105.55
C THR A 18 33.33 21.31 -104.18
N GLU A 19 34.29 20.52 -103.69
CA GLU A 19 34.21 19.94 -102.33
C GLU A 19 34.26 21.02 -101.23
N LEU A 20 35.10 22.05 -101.40
CA LEU A 20 35.16 23.21 -100.50
C LEU A 20 33.85 24.01 -100.50
N GLU A 21 33.26 24.23 -101.68
CA GLU A 21 31.96 24.90 -101.82
C GLU A 21 30.84 24.11 -101.14
N HIS A 22 30.81 22.79 -101.28
CA HIS A 22 29.84 21.94 -100.58
C HIS A 22 30.00 22.00 -99.05
N LYS A 23 31.24 21.99 -98.53
CA LYS A 23 31.52 22.13 -97.09
C LYS A 23 31.11 23.50 -96.56
N LEU A 24 31.43 24.58 -97.29
CA LEU A 24 31.02 25.94 -96.92
C LEU A 24 29.50 26.08 -96.94
N SER A 25 28.82 25.54 -97.95
CA SER A 25 27.35 25.52 -98.03
C SER A 25 26.69 24.73 -96.89
N ALA A 26 27.33 23.67 -96.39
CA ALA A 26 26.84 22.91 -95.23
C ALA A 26 26.95 23.73 -93.93
N ILE A 27 28.05 24.46 -93.75
CA ILE A 27 28.23 25.37 -92.60
C ILE A 27 27.24 26.54 -92.71
N ASP A 28 27.11 27.13 -93.89
CA ASP A 28 26.23 28.28 -94.13
C ASP A 28 24.76 27.97 -93.83
N ARG A 29 24.31 26.76 -94.17
CA ARG A 29 22.93 26.31 -93.88
C ARG A 29 22.67 26.02 -92.40
N SER A 30 23.69 25.63 -91.64
CA SER A 30 23.52 25.13 -90.26
C SER A 30 23.93 26.13 -89.17
N GLN A 31 24.75 27.13 -89.48
CA GLN A 31 25.28 28.08 -88.50
C GLN A 31 25.07 29.53 -88.94
N ALA A 32 25.02 30.44 -87.97
CA ALA A 32 25.07 31.87 -88.25
C ALA A 32 26.51 32.26 -88.61
N VAL A 33 26.71 32.79 -89.81
CA VAL A 33 28.03 33.18 -90.34
C VAL A 33 28.03 34.68 -90.65
N ILE A 34 29.06 35.37 -90.20
CA ILE A 34 29.31 36.78 -90.54
C ILE A 34 30.81 37.01 -90.74
N GLU A 35 31.14 37.80 -91.76
CA GLU A 35 32.52 38.14 -92.12
C GLU A 35 32.81 39.61 -91.83
N PHE A 36 34.02 39.88 -91.35
CA PHE A 36 34.50 41.22 -91.04
C PHE A 36 35.85 41.49 -91.69
N ASN A 37 36.08 42.75 -92.02
CA ASN A 37 37.42 43.30 -92.21
C ASN A 37 38.18 43.31 -90.87
N LEU A 38 39.50 43.47 -90.92
CA LEU A 38 40.36 43.49 -89.72
C LEU A 38 40.09 44.67 -88.78
N ASP A 39 39.45 45.73 -89.30
CA ASP A 39 39.02 46.87 -88.52
C ASP A 39 37.66 46.63 -87.83
N GLY A 40 37.05 45.45 -87.99
CA GLY A 40 35.74 45.10 -87.43
C GLY A 40 34.55 45.52 -88.28
N THR A 41 34.78 46.06 -89.48
CA THR A 41 33.72 46.44 -90.43
C THR A 41 33.11 45.21 -91.09
N ILE A 42 31.78 45.11 -91.13
CA ILE A 42 31.03 43.96 -91.65
C ILE A 42 31.11 43.89 -93.17
N ILE A 43 31.57 42.76 -93.69
CA ILE A 43 31.66 42.48 -95.14
C ILE A 43 30.35 41.88 -95.63
N THR A 44 29.92 40.78 -95.00
CA THR A 44 28.71 40.04 -95.37
C THR A 44 28.24 39.18 -94.20
N ALA A 45 26.97 38.74 -94.21
CA ALA A 45 26.42 37.81 -93.25
C ALA A 45 25.37 36.92 -93.92
N ASN A 46 25.23 35.69 -93.42
CA ASN A 46 24.24 34.76 -93.94
C ASN A 46 22.87 34.92 -93.26
N ASN A 47 21.84 34.29 -93.83
CA ASN A 47 20.47 34.39 -93.33
C ASN A 47 20.33 33.95 -91.88
N ASN A 48 21.05 32.92 -91.45
CA ASN A 48 21.01 32.44 -90.06
C ASN A 48 21.48 33.53 -89.07
N PHE A 49 22.53 34.27 -89.41
CA PHE A 49 23.00 35.40 -88.60
C PHE A 49 21.99 36.56 -88.59
N LEU A 50 21.48 36.92 -89.77
CA LEU A 50 20.51 38.00 -89.96
C LEU A 50 19.21 37.72 -89.18
N THR A 51 18.69 36.49 -89.25
CA THR A 51 17.50 36.06 -88.50
C THR A 51 17.75 36.08 -87.00
N ALA A 52 18.85 35.51 -86.52
CA ALA A 52 19.17 35.51 -85.08
C ALA A 52 19.27 36.95 -84.53
N LYS A 53 19.88 37.85 -85.32
CA LYS A 53 20.08 39.25 -84.95
C LYS A 53 18.92 40.20 -85.27
N GLY A 54 17.97 39.80 -86.11
CA GLY A 54 16.82 40.63 -86.50
C GLY A 54 17.20 41.84 -87.36
N TYR A 55 18.29 41.76 -88.12
CA TYR A 55 18.70 42.77 -89.09
C TYR A 55 18.68 42.20 -90.51
N SER A 56 18.53 43.05 -91.51
CA SER A 56 18.82 42.75 -92.91
C SER A 56 20.30 43.02 -93.23
N LEU A 57 20.83 42.41 -94.29
CA LEU A 57 22.23 42.62 -94.68
C LEU A 57 22.52 44.10 -94.98
N ALA A 58 21.60 44.80 -95.63
CA ALA A 58 21.74 46.21 -96.00
C ALA A 58 21.85 47.14 -94.78
N GLU A 59 21.31 46.76 -93.63
CA GLU A 59 21.38 47.56 -92.39
C GLU A 59 22.70 47.40 -91.64
N ILE A 60 23.44 46.31 -91.89
CA ILE A 60 24.65 45.98 -91.13
C ILE A 60 25.92 46.01 -91.99
N GLN A 61 25.80 45.83 -93.30
CA GLN A 61 26.95 45.80 -94.20
C GLN A 61 27.65 47.17 -94.22
N GLY A 62 28.97 47.18 -94.02
CA GLY A 62 29.75 48.41 -93.87
C GLY A 62 29.67 49.05 -92.49
N CYS A 63 28.81 48.57 -91.58
CA CYS A 63 28.82 48.99 -90.18
C CYS A 63 29.88 48.23 -89.39
N HIS A 64 30.28 48.79 -88.24
CA HIS A 64 31.25 48.16 -87.35
C HIS A 64 30.58 47.18 -86.37
N HIS A 65 31.22 46.05 -86.08
CA HIS A 65 30.72 44.99 -85.19
C HIS A 65 30.20 45.48 -83.82
N SER A 66 30.71 46.62 -83.33
CA SER A 66 30.28 47.21 -82.04
C SER A 66 28.79 47.50 -81.98
N MET A 67 28.10 47.62 -83.12
CA MET A 67 26.63 47.76 -83.14
C MET A 67 25.88 46.59 -82.48
N PHE A 68 26.50 45.41 -82.41
CA PHE A 68 25.91 44.23 -81.76
C PHE A 68 26.26 44.11 -80.28
N MET A 69 26.84 45.15 -79.67
CA MET A 69 27.29 45.14 -78.29
C MET A 69 26.52 46.16 -77.46
N ASP A 70 26.52 45.97 -76.14
CA ASP A 70 26.15 47.04 -75.23
C ASP A 70 27.18 48.19 -75.36
N PRO A 71 26.75 49.47 -75.37
CA PRO A 71 27.67 50.60 -75.46
C PRO A 71 28.78 50.60 -74.39
N ALA A 72 28.52 50.06 -73.19
CA ALA A 72 29.55 49.94 -72.16
C ALA A 72 30.62 48.92 -72.55
N ASP A 73 30.21 47.75 -73.06
CA ASP A 73 31.13 46.68 -73.48
C ASP A 73 31.95 47.08 -74.71
N ALA A 74 31.35 47.80 -75.66
CA ALA A 74 32.02 48.28 -76.87
C ALA A 74 33.14 49.29 -76.56
N ASN A 75 33.02 50.05 -75.47
CA ASN A 75 34.01 51.03 -75.03
C ASN A 75 35.08 50.43 -74.10
N HIS A 76 34.89 49.20 -73.62
CA HIS A 76 35.81 48.54 -72.71
C HIS A 76 37.16 48.22 -73.40
N PRO A 77 38.32 48.39 -72.73
CA PRO A 77 39.63 48.08 -73.30
C PRO A 77 39.74 46.67 -73.90
N ASP A 78 39.09 45.68 -73.29
CA ASP A 78 39.05 44.29 -73.76
C ASP A 78 38.46 44.14 -75.16
N TYR A 79 37.56 45.03 -75.59
CA TYR A 79 37.00 44.98 -76.93
C TYR A 79 38.04 45.34 -78.00
N ARG A 80 38.93 46.30 -77.71
CA ARG A 80 40.05 46.63 -78.60
C ARG A 80 41.09 45.51 -78.62
N ALA A 81 41.42 44.97 -77.45
CA ALA A 81 42.33 43.82 -77.34
C ALA A 81 41.79 42.61 -78.12
N PHE A 82 40.49 42.33 -78.02
CA PHE A 82 39.83 41.27 -78.78
C PHE A 82 40.05 41.37 -80.30
N TRP A 83 39.89 42.57 -80.89
CA TRP A 83 40.16 42.76 -82.32
C TRP A 83 41.66 42.71 -82.65
N GLN A 84 42.51 43.20 -81.74
CA GLN A 84 43.96 43.09 -81.89
C GLN A 84 44.44 41.64 -81.92
N ASP A 85 43.90 40.78 -81.05
CA ASP A 85 44.20 39.35 -81.01
C ASP A 85 43.76 38.65 -82.30
N LEU A 86 42.55 38.95 -82.80
CA LEU A 86 42.06 38.45 -84.09
C LEU A 86 42.97 38.89 -85.25
N ASN A 87 43.43 40.14 -85.24
CA ASN A 87 44.33 40.67 -86.26
C ASN A 87 45.71 40.02 -86.25
N ASN A 88 46.16 39.55 -85.07
CA ASN A 88 47.38 38.77 -84.91
C ASN A 88 47.20 37.27 -85.26
N GLY A 89 46.00 36.87 -85.68
CA GLY A 89 45.69 35.51 -86.12
C GLY A 89 45.14 34.58 -85.03
N ALA A 90 44.94 35.06 -83.79
CA ALA A 90 44.37 34.26 -82.72
C ALA A 90 42.84 34.15 -82.86
N PHE A 91 42.30 32.94 -82.91
CA PHE A 91 40.85 32.73 -82.91
C PHE A 91 40.29 32.84 -81.47
N VAL A 92 39.03 33.27 -81.34
CA VAL A 92 38.36 33.39 -80.03
C VAL A 92 37.02 32.68 -80.06
N ALA A 93 36.87 31.65 -79.21
CA ALA A 93 35.64 30.87 -79.06
C ALA A 93 35.12 30.91 -77.61
N ARG A 94 33.92 31.45 -77.39
CA ARG A 94 33.22 31.48 -76.09
C ARG A 94 31.74 31.82 -76.26
N LYS A 95 31.01 31.88 -75.14
CA LYS A 95 29.67 32.48 -75.09
C LYS A 95 29.78 34.00 -75.04
N PHE A 96 28.94 34.69 -75.81
CA PHE A 96 28.91 36.13 -75.90
C PHE A 96 27.49 36.63 -75.73
N ARG A 97 27.30 37.50 -74.75
CA ARG A 97 26.13 38.37 -74.67
C ARG A 97 26.25 39.44 -75.76
N ARG A 98 25.21 39.60 -76.57
CA ARG A 98 25.18 40.55 -77.69
C ARG A 98 23.78 41.13 -77.84
N MET A 99 23.69 42.33 -78.39
CA MET A 99 22.43 42.96 -78.74
C MET A 99 22.02 42.58 -80.16
N ALA A 100 20.73 42.32 -80.33
CA ALA A 100 20.03 42.22 -81.60
C ALA A 100 19.25 43.52 -81.84
N ASN A 101 18.63 43.64 -83.01
CA ASN A 101 17.81 44.79 -83.36
C ASN A 101 16.74 45.06 -82.29
N GLY A 102 16.47 46.34 -82.02
CA GLY A 102 15.54 46.78 -80.97
C GLY A 102 16.03 46.57 -79.53
N GLY A 103 17.34 46.33 -79.31
CA GLY A 103 17.92 46.18 -77.97
C GLY A 103 17.65 44.81 -77.33
N ARG A 104 17.16 43.84 -78.10
CA ARG A 104 16.91 42.47 -77.62
C ARG A 104 18.23 41.77 -77.33
N GLU A 105 18.37 41.26 -76.12
CA GLU A 105 19.54 40.47 -75.73
C GLU A 105 19.54 39.10 -76.42
N VAL A 106 20.70 38.69 -76.93
CA VAL A 106 20.94 37.39 -77.56
C VAL A 106 22.25 36.82 -77.05
N TRP A 107 22.20 35.57 -76.59
CA TRP A 107 23.39 34.81 -76.22
C TRP A 107 23.86 33.98 -77.40
N LEU A 108 25.08 34.23 -77.85
CA LEU A 108 25.70 33.52 -78.96
C LEU A 108 26.89 32.72 -78.46
N GLN A 109 26.88 31.40 -78.69
CA GLN A 109 28.11 30.62 -78.66
C GLN A 109 28.79 30.81 -80.00
N ALA A 110 29.90 31.55 -80.02
CA ALA A 110 30.54 31.95 -81.26
C ALA A 110 32.05 31.69 -81.25
N SER A 111 32.59 31.37 -82.44
CA SER A 111 34.02 31.36 -82.72
C SER A 111 34.32 32.42 -83.78
N TYR A 112 35.20 33.36 -83.47
CA TYR A 112 35.74 34.35 -84.42
C TYR A 112 37.08 33.82 -84.93
N ASN A 113 37.17 33.55 -86.22
CA ASN A 113 38.29 32.86 -86.84
C ASN A 113 38.95 33.76 -87.90
N PRO A 114 40.14 34.30 -87.64
CA PRO A 114 40.91 35.03 -88.64
C PRO A 114 41.27 34.13 -89.84
N VAL A 115 41.10 34.65 -91.04
CA VAL A 115 41.51 33.99 -92.29
C VAL A 115 42.86 34.56 -92.70
N LEU A 116 43.84 33.68 -92.82
CA LEU A 116 45.24 34.03 -93.07
C LEU A 116 45.55 33.93 -94.58
N ASN A 117 46.41 34.82 -95.08
CA ASN A 117 46.94 34.74 -96.43
C ASN A 117 48.18 33.81 -96.50
N GLU A 118 48.76 33.64 -97.70
CA GLU A 118 49.92 32.77 -97.94
C GLU A 118 51.19 33.16 -97.13
N THR A 119 51.25 34.40 -96.63
CA THR A 119 52.34 34.92 -95.77
C THR A 119 52.04 34.79 -94.27
N GLY A 120 50.92 34.15 -93.89
CA GLY A 120 50.48 33.97 -92.51
C GLY A 120 49.81 35.19 -91.87
N LYS A 121 49.57 36.27 -92.64
CA LYS A 121 48.94 37.50 -92.15
C LYS A 121 47.41 37.41 -92.30
N ALA A 122 46.67 37.72 -91.24
CA ALA A 122 45.21 37.80 -91.29
C ALA A 122 44.77 38.88 -92.30
N TYR A 123 43.72 38.61 -93.08
CA TYR A 123 43.13 39.59 -94.01
C TYR A 123 41.61 39.78 -93.84
N LYS A 124 40.92 38.83 -93.19
CA LYS A 124 39.51 38.95 -92.79
C LYS A 124 39.23 38.07 -91.58
N VAL A 125 38.09 38.25 -90.91
CA VAL A 125 37.63 37.40 -89.80
C VAL A 125 36.28 36.80 -90.14
N ILE A 126 36.14 35.47 -90.00
CA ILE A 126 34.86 34.77 -90.14
C ILE A 126 34.39 34.34 -88.75
N LYS A 127 33.23 34.83 -88.35
CA LYS A 127 32.55 34.40 -87.13
C LYS A 127 31.49 33.36 -87.46
N LEU A 128 31.60 32.22 -86.80
CA LEU A 128 30.56 31.19 -86.72
C LEU A 128 29.84 31.31 -85.39
N ALA A 129 28.51 31.27 -85.37
CA ALA A 129 27.73 31.42 -84.16
C ALA A 129 26.49 30.52 -84.12
N VAL A 130 26.12 30.12 -82.91
CA VAL A 130 24.87 29.43 -82.57
C VAL A 130 24.14 30.25 -81.53
N ASP A 131 22.84 30.50 -81.75
CA ASP A 131 21.97 31.15 -80.76
C ASP A 131 21.62 30.17 -79.65
N ILE A 132 22.05 30.49 -78.43
CA ILE A 132 21.84 29.68 -77.21
C ILE A 132 20.94 30.40 -76.20
N THR A 133 20.24 31.48 -76.60
CA THR A 133 19.48 32.35 -75.69
C THR A 133 18.46 31.59 -74.83
N LYS A 134 17.68 30.68 -75.43
CA LYS A 134 16.70 29.87 -74.68
C LYS A 134 17.36 28.95 -73.65
N ALA A 135 18.48 28.34 -74.02
CA ALA A 135 19.21 27.42 -73.14
C ALA A 135 19.85 28.18 -71.98
N GLU A 136 20.41 29.37 -72.23
CA GLU A 136 21.04 30.20 -71.21
C GLU A 136 20.02 30.75 -70.20
N LEU A 137 18.86 31.23 -70.66
CA LEU A 137 17.79 31.72 -69.77
C LEU A 137 17.19 30.60 -68.91
N ALA A 138 16.96 29.41 -69.49
CA ALA A 138 16.49 28.25 -68.72
C ALA A 138 17.53 27.81 -67.67
N PHE A 139 18.81 27.85 -68.02
CA PHE A 139 19.90 27.57 -67.08
C PHE A 139 19.92 28.57 -65.92
N GLN A 140 19.79 29.87 -66.20
CA GLN A 140 19.73 30.91 -65.16
C GLN A 140 18.52 30.75 -64.22
N GLN A 141 17.36 30.36 -64.75
CA GLN A 141 16.16 30.15 -63.94
C GLN A 141 16.32 28.95 -62.98
N VAL A 142 16.81 27.81 -63.49
CA VAL A 142 17.08 26.62 -62.66
C VAL A 142 18.11 26.94 -61.58
N GLU A 143 19.16 27.70 -61.92
CA GLU A 143 20.19 28.08 -60.96
C GLU A 143 19.65 29.01 -59.86
N PHE A 144 18.78 29.97 -60.22
CA PHE A 144 18.10 30.84 -59.26
C PHE A 144 17.17 30.05 -58.32
N GLU A 145 16.37 29.13 -58.86
CA GLU A 145 15.51 28.26 -58.06
C GLU A 145 16.32 27.34 -57.14
N ARG A 146 17.48 26.85 -57.60
CA ARG A 146 18.41 26.03 -56.80
C ARG A 146 19.00 26.79 -55.63
N VAL A 147 19.51 28.01 -55.86
CA VAL A 147 20.09 28.84 -54.78
C VAL A 147 19.02 29.17 -53.74
N LYS A 148 17.84 29.61 -54.17
CA LYS A 148 16.72 29.92 -53.27
C LYS A 148 16.29 28.70 -52.46
N SER A 149 16.16 27.53 -53.09
CA SER A 149 15.80 26.29 -52.39
C SER A 149 16.88 25.85 -51.40
N ALA A 150 18.17 26.06 -51.72
CA ALA A 150 19.28 25.76 -50.83
C ALA A 150 19.31 26.70 -49.60
N GLU A 151 19.01 27.98 -49.78
CA GLU A 151 18.88 28.94 -48.67
C GLU A 151 17.70 28.58 -47.75
N GLU A 152 16.53 28.27 -48.31
CA GLU A 152 15.37 27.81 -47.55
C GLU A 152 15.67 26.52 -46.78
N GLN A 153 16.36 25.57 -47.41
CA GLN A 153 16.77 24.31 -46.76
C GLN A 153 17.79 24.57 -45.64
N SER A 154 18.76 25.46 -45.85
CA SER A 154 19.76 25.81 -44.83
C SER A 154 19.12 26.44 -43.60
N GLU A 155 18.13 27.32 -43.76
CA GLU A 155 17.40 27.91 -42.63
C GLU A 155 16.59 26.85 -41.86
N VAL A 156 15.88 25.96 -42.56
CA VAL A 156 15.12 24.87 -41.94
C VAL A 156 16.04 23.97 -41.10
N VAL A 157 17.18 23.55 -41.67
CA VAL A 157 18.16 22.70 -40.97
C VAL A 157 18.75 23.43 -39.76
N SER A 158 19.09 24.71 -39.90
CA SER A 158 19.62 25.52 -38.80
C SER A 158 18.63 25.63 -37.64
N ARG A 159 17.35 25.94 -37.93
CA ARG A 159 16.29 26.02 -36.91
C ARG A 159 16.04 24.68 -36.23
N LEU A 160 15.98 23.60 -37.00
CA LEU A 160 15.83 22.26 -36.46
C LEU A 160 17.02 21.88 -35.56
N ALA A 161 18.25 22.24 -35.95
CA ALA A 161 19.45 21.98 -35.16
C ALA A 161 19.41 22.71 -33.80
N VAL A 162 18.98 23.98 -33.77
CA VAL A 162 18.80 24.73 -32.52
C VAL A 162 17.76 24.08 -31.62
N SER A 163 16.59 23.72 -32.16
CA SER A 163 15.54 23.07 -31.35
C SER A 163 15.95 21.67 -30.87
N LEU A 164 16.70 20.91 -31.66
CA LEU A 164 17.27 19.63 -31.22
C LEU A 164 18.32 19.83 -30.12
N GLN A 165 19.13 20.89 -30.20
CA GLN A 165 20.09 21.22 -29.15
C GLN A 165 19.37 21.57 -27.84
N SER A 166 18.32 22.40 -27.87
CA SER A 166 17.49 22.69 -26.70
C SER A 166 16.88 21.42 -26.10
N LEU A 167 16.36 20.51 -26.95
CA LEU A 167 15.84 19.22 -26.52
C LEU A 167 16.91 18.35 -25.85
N CYS A 168 18.13 18.31 -26.38
CA CYS A 168 19.27 17.59 -25.78
C CYS A 168 19.70 18.17 -24.42
N GLU A 169 19.55 19.48 -24.23
CA GLU A 169 19.79 20.17 -22.96
C GLU A 169 18.65 19.95 -21.94
N GLY A 170 17.57 19.27 -22.35
CA GLY A 170 16.43 18.95 -21.50
C GLY A 170 15.30 19.99 -21.56
N ASP A 171 15.36 20.98 -22.44
CA ASP A 171 14.27 21.94 -22.63
C ASP A 171 13.14 21.33 -23.46
N LEU A 172 12.07 20.92 -22.77
CA LEU A 172 10.84 20.41 -23.41
C LEU A 172 9.78 21.49 -23.61
N THR A 173 10.13 22.75 -23.35
CA THR A 173 9.32 23.92 -23.70
C THR A 173 9.68 24.46 -25.08
N CYS A 174 10.78 23.99 -25.67
CA CYS A 174 11.21 24.40 -26.99
C CYS A 174 10.16 24.06 -28.08
N GLN A 175 9.95 25.00 -29.01
CA GLN A 175 9.08 24.83 -30.17
C GLN A 175 9.71 25.48 -31.39
N ILE A 176 9.46 24.93 -32.57
CA ILE A 176 9.83 25.55 -33.84
C ILE A 176 8.71 26.51 -34.24
N ASP A 177 8.91 27.81 -34.03
CA ASP A 177 7.93 28.85 -34.40
C ASP A 177 8.07 29.35 -35.83
N ALA A 178 9.18 29.05 -36.51
CA ALA A 178 9.46 29.50 -37.86
C ALA A 178 8.36 29.08 -38.88
N ASP A 179 8.13 29.92 -39.89
CA ASP A 179 7.14 29.69 -40.96
C ASP A 179 7.71 28.76 -42.03
N PHE A 180 7.60 27.45 -41.78
CA PHE A 180 8.01 26.42 -42.74
C PHE A 180 6.90 26.17 -43.76
N LYS A 181 7.28 26.11 -45.04
CA LYS A 181 6.35 25.91 -46.17
C LYS A 181 6.58 24.57 -46.86
N GLY A 182 5.55 24.10 -47.56
CA GLY A 182 5.61 22.87 -48.34
C GLY A 182 5.98 21.65 -47.49
N ALA A 183 6.97 20.88 -47.95
CA ALA A 183 7.42 19.65 -47.30
C ALA A 183 7.98 19.87 -45.87
N TYR A 184 8.47 21.06 -45.55
CA TYR A 184 9.09 21.33 -44.25
C TYR A 184 8.08 21.60 -43.12
N LEU A 185 6.84 21.95 -43.44
CA LEU A 185 5.78 22.14 -42.44
C LEU A 185 5.51 20.86 -41.63
N ALA A 186 5.59 19.70 -42.28
CA ALA A 186 5.43 18.40 -41.63
C ALA A 186 6.50 18.20 -40.54
N ILE A 187 7.77 18.53 -40.83
CA ILE A 187 8.88 18.42 -39.89
C ILE A 187 8.65 19.26 -38.63
N LYS A 188 8.26 20.55 -38.79
CA LYS A 188 7.88 21.42 -37.66
C LYS A 188 6.76 20.81 -36.83
N THR A 189 5.71 20.37 -37.51
CA THR A 189 4.51 19.82 -36.86
C THR A 189 4.84 18.58 -36.05
N ASP A 190 5.58 17.64 -36.64
CA ASP A 190 5.93 16.37 -36.02
C ASP A 190 6.94 16.56 -34.89
N PHE A 191 7.92 17.46 -35.05
CA PHE A 191 8.85 17.84 -33.98
C PHE A 191 8.09 18.43 -32.78
N ASN A 192 7.25 19.45 -33.00
CA ASN A 192 6.50 20.10 -31.91
C ASN A 192 5.55 19.11 -31.21
N LYS A 193 4.93 18.20 -31.96
CA LYS A 193 4.10 17.12 -31.40
C LYS A 193 4.93 16.14 -30.58
N ALA A 194 6.11 15.74 -31.04
CA ALA A 194 7.00 14.84 -30.31
C ALA A 194 7.47 15.46 -28.99
N VAL A 195 7.90 16.73 -29.00
CA VAL A 195 8.28 17.46 -27.78
C VAL A 195 7.10 17.58 -26.82
N THR A 196 5.90 17.91 -27.33
CA THR A 196 4.69 17.99 -26.51
C THR A 196 4.34 16.66 -25.87
N SER A 197 4.37 15.56 -26.63
CA SER A 197 4.07 14.21 -26.11
C SER A 197 5.09 13.77 -25.07
N LEU A 198 6.39 14.04 -25.28
CA LEU A 198 7.44 13.74 -24.31
C LEU A 198 7.27 14.57 -23.02
N ARG A 199 6.94 15.85 -23.15
CA ARG A 199 6.64 16.75 -22.01
C ARG A 199 5.45 16.25 -21.20
N GLU A 200 4.38 15.83 -21.85
CA GLU A 200 3.19 15.28 -21.17
C GLU A 200 3.51 13.98 -20.43
N ALA A 201 4.24 13.06 -21.07
CA ALA A 201 4.65 11.81 -20.44
C ALA A 201 5.55 12.05 -19.21
N LEU A 202 6.57 12.90 -19.32
CA LEU A 202 7.44 13.24 -18.20
C LEU A 202 6.72 14.02 -17.10
N SER A 203 5.76 14.88 -17.45
CA SER A 203 4.91 15.56 -16.47
C SER A 203 4.03 14.58 -15.70
N ALA A 204 3.47 13.57 -16.37
CA ALA A 204 2.71 12.51 -15.71
C ALA A 204 3.59 11.69 -14.75
N ILE A 205 4.84 11.39 -15.13
CA ILE A 205 5.81 10.70 -14.25
C ILE A 205 6.17 11.58 -13.05
N ALA A 206 6.36 12.89 -13.23
CA ALA A 206 6.63 13.82 -12.14
C ALA A 206 5.50 13.83 -11.10
N VAL A 207 4.24 13.95 -11.57
CA VAL A 207 3.06 13.91 -10.70
C VAL A 207 2.95 12.56 -9.99
N SER A 208 3.14 11.44 -10.71
CA SER A 208 3.09 10.11 -10.11
C SER A 208 4.19 9.90 -9.06
N SER A 209 5.39 10.45 -9.27
CA SER A 209 6.50 10.37 -8.31
C SER A 209 6.20 11.18 -7.05
N GLU A 210 5.60 12.36 -7.20
CA GLU A 210 5.15 13.19 -6.07
C GLU A 210 4.06 12.48 -5.25
N SER A 211 3.07 11.89 -5.92
CA SER A 211 2.03 11.09 -5.26
C SER A 211 2.60 9.86 -4.54
N MET A 212 3.58 9.18 -5.15
CA MET A 212 4.25 8.03 -4.53
C MET A 212 5.04 8.45 -3.28
N ARG A 213 5.69 9.62 -3.30
CA ARG A 213 6.35 10.17 -2.12
C ARG A 213 5.35 10.46 -1.00
N GLY A 214 4.25 11.15 -1.32
CA GLY A 214 3.18 11.43 -0.35
C GLY A 214 2.59 10.16 0.26
N GLY A 215 2.27 9.15 -0.56
CA GLY A 215 1.77 7.86 -0.07
C GLY A 215 2.79 7.09 0.79
N SER A 216 4.08 7.19 0.46
CA SER A 216 5.15 6.58 1.28
C SER A 216 5.30 7.25 2.64
N ASP A 217 5.19 8.59 2.69
CA ASP A 217 5.20 9.36 3.95
C ASP A 217 3.99 9.00 4.83
N GLU A 218 2.81 8.81 4.23
CA GLU A 218 1.60 8.35 4.94
C GLU A 218 1.79 6.93 5.50
N ILE A 219 2.36 5.99 4.72
CA ILE A 219 2.65 4.64 5.19
C ILE A 219 3.67 4.67 6.34
N ALA A 220 4.71 5.49 6.25
CA ALA A 220 5.72 5.62 7.31
C ALA A 220 5.09 6.15 8.61
N SER A 221 4.23 7.18 8.51
CA SER A 221 3.49 7.72 9.66
C SER A 221 2.53 6.70 10.27
N ALA A 222 1.79 5.96 9.44
CA ALA A 222 0.89 4.90 9.90
C ALA A 222 1.65 3.73 10.55
N SER A 223 2.85 3.42 10.05
CA SER A 223 3.72 2.37 10.61
C SER A 223 4.27 2.79 11.98
N ASP A 224 4.64 4.07 12.18
CA ASP A 224 5.05 4.58 13.49
C ASP A 224 3.92 4.50 14.53
N ASP A 225 2.68 4.86 14.16
CA ASP A 225 1.50 4.70 15.03
C ASP A 225 1.26 3.23 15.37
N LEU A 226 1.32 2.34 14.37
CA LEU A 226 1.16 0.91 14.57
C LEU A 226 2.28 0.32 15.45
N SER A 227 3.51 0.82 15.35
CA SER A 227 4.63 0.44 16.23
C SER A 227 4.29 0.73 17.69
N ARG A 228 3.90 1.98 18.00
CA ARG A 228 3.56 2.39 19.37
C ARG A 228 2.38 1.62 19.93
N ARG A 229 1.37 1.34 19.10
CA ARG A 229 0.22 0.51 19.50
C ARG A 229 0.62 -0.94 19.74
N THR A 230 1.52 -1.49 18.93
CA THR A 230 2.07 -2.83 19.11
C THR A 230 2.87 -2.93 20.42
N GLU A 231 3.69 -1.93 20.73
CA GLU A 231 4.42 -1.85 22.02
C GLU A 231 3.47 -1.76 23.22
N GLN A 232 2.45 -0.90 23.14
CA GLN A 232 1.45 -0.78 24.21
C GLN A 232 0.64 -2.08 24.38
N GLN A 233 0.33 -2.75 23.28
CA GLN A 233 -0.36 -4.04 23.30
C GLN A 233 0.51 -5.13 23.93
N ALA A 234 1.81 -5.16 23.62
CA ALA A 234 2.76 -6.08 24.24
C ALA A 234 2.81 -5.88 25.76
N ALA A 235 2.93 -4.63 26.23
CA ALA A 235 2.92 -4.33 27.66
C ALA A 235 1.61 -4.76 28.35
N SER A 236 0.46 -4.54 27.69
CA SER A 236 -0.85 -4.96 28.21
C SER A 236 -0.99 -6.49 28.26
N LEU A 237 -0.40 -7.20 27.29
CA LEU A 237 -0.38 -8.66 27.25
C LEU A 237 0.52 -9.24 28.36
N GLU A 238 1.67 -8.64 28.63
CA GLU A 238 2.54 -9.03 29.76
C GLU A 238 1.80 -8.89 31.10
N GLU A 239 1.13 -7.76 31.34
CA GLU A 239 0.33 -7.56 32.55
C GLU A 239 -0.83 -8.56 32.65
N THR A 240 -1.51 -8.84 31.53
CA THR A 240 -2.61 -9.80 31.48
C THR A 240 -2.12 -11.23 31.75
N ALA A 241 -0.98 -11.63 31.18
CA ALA A 241 -0.36 -12.92 31.43
C ALA A 241 0.01 -13.10 32.91
N ALA A 242 0.63 -12.08 33.52
CA ALA A 242 0.98 -12.11 34.94
C ALA A 242 -0.27 -12.24 35.83
N ALA A 243 -1.35 -11.49 35.52
CA ALA A 243 -2.62 -11.60 36.24
C ALA A 243 -3.26 -12.99 36.07
N LEU A 244 -3.18 -13.59 34.88
CA LEU A 244 -3.69 -14.93 34.62
C LEU A 244 -2.90 -16.01 35.38
N ASP A 245 -1.59 -15.87 35.50
CA ASP A 245 -0.77 -16.77 36.32
C ASP A 245 -1.17 -16.70 37.80
N GLU A 246 -1.43 -15.49 38.33
CA GLU A 246 -1.90 -15.30 39.71
C GLU A 246 -3.29 -15.91 39.95
N ILE A 247 -4.21 -15.71 39.00
CA ILE A 247 -5.56 -16.30 39.05
C ILE A 247 -5.46 -17.83 38.97
N THR A 248 -4.64 -18.37 38.07
CA THR A 248 -4.42 -19.81 37.91
C THR A 248 -3.87 -20.43 39.19
N ALA A 249 -2.90 -19.78 39.83
CA ALA A 249 -2.36 -20.20 41.12
C ALA A 249 -3.43 -20.17 42.22
N THR A 250 -4.31 -19.17 42.21
CA THR A 250 -5.40 -19.02 43.19
C THR A 250 -6.48 -20.09 43.02
N VAL A 251 -6.90 -20.37 41.78
CA VAL A 251 -7.87 -21.44 41.48
C VAL A 251 -7.32 -22.81 41.88
N LYS A 252 -6.04 -23.08 41.60
CA LYS A 252 -5.39 -24.31 42.05
C LYS A 252 -5.38 -24.43 43.57
N ARG A 253 -5.05 -23.35 44.29
CA ARG A 253 -5.07 -23.31 45.76
C ARG A 253 -6.49 -23.51 46.31
N SER A 254 -7.51 -22.97 45.66
CA SER A 254 -8.92 -23.21 46.00
C SER A 254 -9.29 -24.68 45.85
N ALA A 255 -8.90 -25.34 44.76
CA ALA A 255 -9.15 -26.77 44.55
C ALA A 255 -8.43 -27.66 45.60
N GLU A 256 -7.21 -27.31 45.98
CA GLU A 256 -6.51 -27.98 47.09
C GLU A 256 -7.21 -27.72 48.44
N GLY A 257 -7.71 -26.49 48.64
CA GLY A 257 -8.46 -26.07 49.81
C GLY A 257 -9.79 -26.81 49.98
N THR A 258 -10.56 -27.00 48.90
CA THR A 258 -11.81 -27.76 48.92
C THR A 258 -11.55 -29.23 49.26
N THR A 259 -10.50 -29.82 48.71
CA THR A 259 -10.12 -31.21 49.04
C THR A 259 -9.84 -31.37 50.54
N LYS A 260 -9.10 -30.43 51.15
CA LYS A 260 -8.86 -30.41 52.61
C LYS A 260 -10.14 -30.18 53.41
N ALA A 261 -11.00 -29.28 52.96
CA ALA A 261 -12.27 -28.97 53.61
C ALA A 261 -13.23 -30.17 53.60
N SER A 262 -13.32 -30.91 52.48
CA SER A 262 -14.16 -32.12 52.37
C SER A 262 -13.65 -33.23 53.30
N SER A 263 -12.32 -33.43 53.37
CA SER A 263 -11.73 -34.37 54.33
C SER A 263 -12.04 -34.02 55.79
N ALA A 264 -11.99 -32.73 56.14
CA ALA A 264 -12.35 -32.25 57.48
C ALA A 264 -13.85 -32.43 57.77
N ALA A 265 -14.72 -32.13 56.81
CA ALA A 265 -16.16 -32.35 56.93
C ALA A 265 -16.49 -33.84 57.11
N SER A 266 -15.88 -34.72 56.29
CA SER A 266 -16.02 -36.17 56.43
C SER A 266 -15.60 -36.69 57.82
N SER A 267 -14.47 -36.18 58.34
CA SER A 267 -14.00 -36.52 59.68
C SER A 267 -14.94 -36.03 60.78
N ALA A 268 -15.47 -34.80 60.65
CA ALA A 268 -16.44 -34.24 61.58
C ALA A 268 -17.76 -35.03 61.57
N LYS A 269 -18.22 -35.46 60.39
CA LYS A 269 -19.40 -36.32 60.23
C LYS A 269 -19.21 -37.64 60.96
N ALA A 270 -18.09 -38.33 60.74
CA ALA A 270 -17.77 -39.58 61.41
C ALA A 270 -17.69 -39.42 62.95
N GLY A 271 -17.11 -38.32 63.43
CA GLY A 271 -17.08 -37.99 64.86
C GLY A 271 -18.46 -37.75 65.46
N ALA A 272 -19.35 -37.06 64.74
CA ALA A 272 -20.73 -36.83 65.17
C ALA A 272 -21.57 -38.12 65.16
N GLU A 273 -21.41 -38.97 64.14
CA GLU A 273 -22.05 -40.30 64.08
C GLU A 273 -21.61 -41.20 65.25
N ALA A 274 -20.30 -41.27 65.52
CA ALA A 274 -19.77 -42.01 66.67
C ALA A 274 -20.28 -41.46 68.01
N SER A 275 -20.36 -40.13 68.15
CA SER A 275 -20.93 -39.49 69.35
C SER A 275 -22.43 -39.80 69.49
N GLY A 276 -23.16 -39.87 68.37
CA GLY A 276 -24.57 -40.25 68.33
C GLY A 276 -24.79 -41.67 68.86
N GLU A 277 -23.90 -42.60 68.52
CA GLU A 277 -23.96 -43.97 69.02
C GLU A 277 -23.74 -44.04 70.54
N VAL A 278 -22.73 -43.32 71.06
CA VAL A 278 -22.48 -43.24 72.51
C VAL A 278 -23.69 -42.65 73.26
N VAL A 279 -24.31 -41.61 72.69
CA VAL A 279 -25.53 -41.02 73.26
C VAL A 279 -26.69 -42.03 73.25
N ARG A 280 -26.83 -42.82 72.18
CA ARG A 280 -27.85 -43.88 72.09
C ARG A 280 -27.66 -44.94 73.16
N GLU A 281 -26.42 -45.40 73.38
CA GLU A 281 -26.09 -46.32 74.47
C GLU A 281 -26.38 -45.70 75.85
N ALA A 282 -26.07 -44.43 76.05
CA ALA A 282 -26.35 -43.73 77.30
C ALA A 282 -27.86 -43.62 77.59
N ILE A 283 -28.70 -43.39 76.58
CA ILE A 283 -30.17 -43.39 76.72
C ILE A 283 -30.66 -44.77 77.14
N LEU A 284 -30.15 -45.85 76.54
CA LEU A 284 -30.51 -47.22 76.90
C LEU A 284 -30.14 -47.52 78.36
N ALA A 285 -28.92 -47.20 78.78
CA ALA A 285 -28.46 -47.41 80.16
C ALA A 285 -29.28 -46.61 81.17
N MET A 286 -29.63 -45.35 80.85
CA MET A 286 -30.49 -44.54 81.72
C MET A 286 -31.93 -45.07 81.79
N GLY A 287 -32.45 -45.61 80.69
CA GLY A 287 -33.75 -46.30 80.67
C GLY A 287 -33.76 -47.57 81.54
N GLU A 288 -32.66 -48.32 81.58
CA GLU A 288 -32.51 -49.45 82.50
C GLU A 288 -32.49 -49.01 83.97
N ILE A 289 -31.83 -47.89 84.28
CA ILE A 289 -31.82 -47.29 85.63
C ILE A 289 -33.23 -46.81 86.03
N GLU A 290 -33.96 -46.17 85.12
CA GLU A 290 -35.34 -45.75 85.34
C GLU A 290 -36.24 -46.95 85.64
N GLN A 291 -36.15 -48.02 84.82
CA GLN A 291 -36.90 -49.26 85.05
C GLN A 291 -36.55 -49.91 86.39
N SER A 292 -35.26 -49.96 86.74
CA SER A 292 -34.80 -50.51 88.03
C SER A 292 -35.36 -49.70 89.21
N SER A 293 -35.35 -48.37 89.11
CA SER A 293 -35.92 -47.47 90.13
C SER A 293 -37.44 -47.67 90.30
N GLY A 294 -38.15 -47.96 89.20
CA GLY A 294 -39.56 -48.35 89.23
C GLY A 294 -39.79 -49.67 89.98
N LYS A 295 -38.96 -50.69 89.74
CA LYS A 295 -39.02 -51.97 90.47
C LYS A 295 -38.73 -51.78 91.97
N ILE A 296 -37.73 -50.97 92.33
CA ILE A 296 -37.43 -50.63 93.72
C ILE A 296 -38.64 -49.96 94.39
N THR A 297 -39.29 -49.02 93.69
CA THR A 297 -40.49 -48.34 94.21
C THR A 297 -41.63 -49.33 94.52
N GLN A 298 -41.82 -50.35 93.68
CA GLN A 298 -42.79 -51.42 93.91
C GLN A 298 -42.42 -52.26 95.16
N ILE A 299 -41.15 -52.65 95.30
CA ILE A 299 -40.66 -53.40 96.47
C ILE A 299 -40.87 -52.60 97.76
N ILE A 300 -40.56 -51.30 97.76
CA ILE A 300 -40.77 -50.44 98.91
C ILE A 300 -42.26 -50.32 99.26
N GLY A 301 -43.16 -50.32 98.25
CA GLY A 301 -44.60 -50.40 98.48
C GLY A 301 -45.03 -51.68 99.20
N VAL A 302 -44.48 -52.83 98.82
CA VAL A 302 -44.73 -54.11 99.51
C VAL A 302 -44.18 -54.09 100.94
N ILE A 303 -43.00 -53.50 101.17
CA ILE A 303 -42.42 -53.38 102.52
C ILE A 303 -43.29 -52.49 103.42
N ASP A 304 -43.81 -51.38 102.91
CA ASP A 304 -44.76 -50.51 103.62
C ASP A 304 -46.05 -51.26 103.98
N GLU A 305 -46.58 -52.07 103.06
CA GLU A 305 -47.74 -52.93 103.31
C GLU A 305 -47.47 -54.00 104.38
N ILE A 306 -46.30 -54.66 104.33
CA ILE A 306 -45.87 -55.62 105.36
C ILE A 306 -45.74 -54.93 106.72
N ALA A 307 -45.16 -53.74 106.78
CA ALA A 307 -45.04 -52.97 108.01
C ALA A 307 -46.42 -52.60 108.57
N PHE A 308 -47.38 -52.21 107.72
CA PHE A 308 -48.75 -51.94 108.12
C PHE A 308 -49.47 -53.19 108.66
N GLN A 309 -49.37 -54.33 107.97
CA GLN A 309 -49.93 -55.61 108.42
C GLN A 309 -49.31 -56.06 109.75
N THR A 310 -48.00 -55.89 109.92
CA THR A 310 -47.28 -56.21 111.16
C THR A 310 -47.74 -55.33 112.33
N ASN A 311 -47.96 -54.04 112.08
CA ASN A 311 -48.50 -53.10 113.06
C ASN A 311 -49.93 -53.48 113.50
N LEU A 312 -50.78 -53.95 112.58
CA LEU A 312 -52.13 -54.45 112.90
C LEU A 312 -52.09 -55.78 113.69
N LEU A 313 -51.22 -56.72 113.31
CA LEU A 313 -51.02 -57.97 114.05
C LEU A 313 -50.52 -57.71 115.47
N ALA A 314 -49.56 -56.80 115.62
CA ALA A 314 -49.03 -56.38 116.91
C ALA A 314 -50.09 -55.68 117.78
N LEU A 315 -50.96 -54.87 117.17
CA LEU A 315 -52.11 -54.28 117.86
C LEU A 315 -53.07 -55.35 118.37
N ASN A 316 -53.44 -56.32 117.52
CA ASN A 316 -54.32 -57.43 117.89
C ASN A 316 -53.70 -58.28 119.02
N ALA A 317 -52.40 -58.58 118.93
CA ALA A 317 -51.67 -59.29 119.98
C ALA A 317 -51.61 -58.50 121.29
N GLY A 318 -51.44 -57.17 121.22
CA GLY A 318 -51.47 -56.29 122.39
C GLY A 318 -52.85 -56.24 123.07
N VAL A 319 -53.93 -56.24 122.28
CA VAL A 319 -55.31 -56.31 122.79
C VAL A 319 -55.56 -57.65 123.48
N GLU A 320 -55.17 -58.76 122.88
CA GLU A 320 -55.36 -60.10 123.46
C GLU A 320 -54.49 -60.30 124.71
N ALA A 321 -53.27 -59.74 124.73
CA ALA A 321 -52.41 -59.72 125.90
C ALA A 321 -53.01 -58.90 127.06
N ALA A 322 -53.66 -57.76 126.78
CA ALA A 322 -54.40 -56.99 127.78
C ALA A 322 -55.62 -57.76 128.31
N ARG A 323 -56.27 -58.55 127.44
CA ARG A 323 -57.41 -59.41 127.78
C ARG A 323 -57.05 -60.57 128.70
N ALA A 324 -55.82 -61.08 128.61
CA ALA A 324 -55.27 -62.15 129.44
C ALA A 324 -54.78 -61.69 130.84
N GLY A 325 -54.86 -60.39 131.18
CA GLY A 325 -54.53 -59.86 132.51
C GLY A 325 -53.05 -60.05 132.89
N GLU A 326 -52.78 -60.46 134.14
CA GLU A 326 -51.42 -60.66 134.68
C GLU A 326 -50.60 -61.70 133.88
N ALA A 327 -51.23 -62.72 133.30
CA ALA A 327 -50.54 -63.76 132.51
C ALA A 327 -50.07 -63.25 131.12
N GLY A 328 -50.69 -62.20 130.60
CA GLY A 328 -50.37 -61.61 129.28
C GLY A 328 -49.32 -60.50 129.31
N ARG A 329 -48.83 -60.12 130.50
CA ARG A 329 -47.99 -58.92 130.70
C ARG A 329 -46.68 -58.95 129.90
N GLY A 330 -46.04 -60.12 129.79
CA GLY A 330 -44.84 -60.31 128.94
C GLY A 330 -45.14 -60.23 127.44
N PHE A 331 -46.28 -60.77 127.00
CA PHE A 331 -46.73 -60.68 125.61
C PHE A 331 -47.12 -59.26 125.20
N ALA A 332 -47.68 -58.46 126.12
CA ALA A 332 -48.02 -57.06 125.86
C ALA A 332 -46.78 -56.22 125.56
N VAL A 333 -45.66 -56.44 126.27
CA VAL A 333 -44.39 -55.74 126.01
C VAL A 333 -43.83 -56.12 124.64
N VAL A 334 -43.83 -57.41 124.30
CA VAL A 334 -43.39 -57.87 122.97
C VAL A 334 -44.27 -57.29 121.86
N ALA A 335 -45.59 -57.28 122.06
CA ALA A 335 -46.52 -56.68 121.09
C ALA A 335 -46.29 -55.18 120.90
N GLN A 336 -45.97 -54.44 121.97
CA GLN A 336 -45.62 -53.02 121.87
C GLN A 336 -44.29 -52.81 121.14
N GLU A 337 -43.29 -53.65 121.37
CA GLU A 337 -41.98 -53.58 120.70
C GLU A 337 -42.09 -53.92 119.21
N VAL A 338 -42.86 -54.96 118.86
CA VAL A 338 -43.14 -55.33 117.46
C VAL A 338 -43.92 -54.21 116.76
N ARG A 339 -44.86 -53.56 117.47
CA ARG A 339 -45.60 -52.41 116.94
C ARG A 339 -44.68 -51.22 116.68
N ALA A 340 -43.79 -50.89 117.62
CA ALA A 340 -42.82 -49.81 117.47
C ALA A 340 -41.84 -50.10 116.31
N LEU A 341 -41.40 -51.34 116.17
CA LEU A 341 -40.57 -51.78 115.03
C LEU A 341 -41.32 -51.64 113.70
N ALA A 342 -42.59 -52.06 113.65
CA ALA A 342 -43.41 -51.94 112.46
C ALA A 342 -43.64 -50.46 112.05
N GLN A 343 -43.87 -49.56 113.01
CA GLN A 343 -43.96 -48.12 112.77
C GLN A 343 -42.64 -47.56 112.23
N ARG A 344 -41.50 -47.92 112.83
CA ARG A 344 -40.16 -47.52 112.35
C ARG A 344 -39.88 -48.03 110.94
N SER A 345 -40.29 -49.26 110.62
CA SER A 345 -40.14 -49.83 109.28
C SER A 345 -41.00 -49.09 108.24
N ALA A 346 -42.25 -48.73 108.59
CA ALA A 346 -43.11 -47.94 107.70
C ALA A 346 -42.55 -46.53 107.45
N GLU A 347 -42.03 -45.88 108.49
CA GLU A 347 -41.41 -44.55 108.39
C GLU A 347 -40.14 -44.59 107.51
N ALA A 348 -39.27 -45.58 107.72
CA ALA A 348 -38.10 -45.82 106.87
C ALA A 348 -38.48 -46.14 105.42
N ALA A 349 -39.51 -46.97 105.20
CA ALA A 349 -40.01 -47.27 103.86
C ALA A 349 -40.50 -46.00 103.16
N LYS A 350 -41.20 -45.10 103.89
CA LYS A 350 -41.69 -43.83 103.36
C LYS A 350 -40.55 -42.87 102.99
N GLU A 351 -39.49 -42.79 103.80
CA GLU A 351 -38.28 -42.02 103.48
C GLU A 351 -37.56 -42.55 102.23
N ILE A 352 -37.35 -43.88 102.15
CA ILE A 352 -36.74 -44.51 100.97
C ILE A 352 -37.60 -44.27 99.72
N LYS A 353 -38.93 -44.37 99.84
CA LYS A 353 -39.86 -44.08 98.73
C LYS A 353 -39.70 -42.65 98.22
N ALA A 354 -39.53 -41.67 99.12
CA ALA A 354 -39.30 -40.28 98.74
C ALA A 354 -37.95 -40.10 98.01
N LEU A 355 -36.87 -40.70 98.52
CA LEU A 355 -35.53 -40.66 97.90
C LEU A 355 -35.50 -41.32 96.51
N ILE A 356 -36.15 -42.48 96.36
CA ILE A 356 -36.25 -43.17 95.07
C ILE A 356 -37.12 -42.37 94.10
N SER A 357 -38.23 -41.79 94.55
CA SER A 357 -39.06 -40.93 93.70
C SER A 357 -38.28 -39.72 93.18
N ALA A 358 -37.47 -39.09 94.05
CA ALA A 358 -36.59 -37.99 93.65
C ALA A 358 -35.52 -38.46 92.65
N SER A 359 -34.93 -39.64 92.87
CA SER A 359 -33.94 -40.25 91.97
C SER A 359 -34.55 -40.55 90.59
N THR A 360 -35.75 -41.13 90.53
CA THR A 360 -36.49 -41.37 89.28
C THR A 360 -36.73 -40.06 88.52
N ALA A 361 -37.13 -38.99 89.21
CA ALA A 361 -37.32 -37.69 88.58
C ALA A 361 -36.01 -37.10 88.02
N GLN A 362 -34.88 -37.28 88.73
CA GLN A 362 -33.56 -36.86 88.26
C GLN A 362 -33.09 -37.67 87.05
N VAL A 363 -33.29 -38.99 87.06
CA VAL A 363 -32.97 -39.88 85.93
C VAL A 363 -33.81 -39.50 84.71
N GLY A 364 -35.12 -39.29 84.85
CA GLY A 364 -35.99 -38.85 83.75
C GLY A 364 -35.57 -37.51 83.16
N LYS A 365 -35.13 -36.55 83.99
CA LYS A 365 -34.53 -35.29 83.50
C LYS A 365 -33.22 -35.54 82.75
N GLY A 366 -32.38 -36.46 83.22
CA GLY A 366 -31.15 -36.88 82.56
C GLY A 366 -31.41 -37.51 81.18
N VAL A 367 -32.34 -38.47 81.10
CA VAL A 367 -32.78 -39.09 79.84
C VAL A 367 -33.22 -38.03 78.84
N LYS A 368 -34.02 -37.04 79.27
CA LYS A 368 -34.47 -35.95 78.39
C LYS A 368 -33.31 -35.13 77.83
N LEU A 369 -32.36 -34.70 78.67
CA LEU A 369 -31.20 -33.90 78.25
C LEU A 369 -30.28 -34.68 77.29
N VAL A 370 -30.05 -35.96 77.57
CA VAL A 370 -29.25 -36.84 76.71
C VAL A 370 -29.98 -37.08 75.37
N GLY A 371 -31.31 -37.24 75.38
CA GLY A 371 -32.13 -37.32 74.18
C GLY A 371 -32.05 -36.04 73.32
N GLU A 372 -32.16 -34.86 73.93
CA GLU A 372 -31.96 -33.57 73.25
C GLU A 372 -30.56 -33.46 72.62
N THR A 373 -29.53 -33.98 73.30
CA THR A 373 -28.17 -34.07 72.77
C THR A 373 -28.10 -34.98 71.53
N GLY A 374 -28.80 -36.10 71.53
CA GLY A 374 -28.87 -37.02 70.39
C GLY A 374 -29.52 -36.40 69.16
N THR A 375 -30.61 -35.64 69.35
CA THR A 375 -31.25 -34.87 68.27
C THR A 375 -30.28 -33.82 67.70
N ALA A 376 -29.60 -33.06 68.58
CA ALA A 376 -28.62 -32.06 68.13
C ALA A 376 -27.45 -32.67 67.33
N LEU A 377 -26.97 -33.85 67.71
CA LEU A 377 -25.95 -34.57 66.94
C LEU A 377 -26.46 -35.02 65.58
N THR A 378 -27.72 -35.46 65.48
CA THR A 378 -28.37 -35.83 64.21
C THR A 378 -28.45 -34.61 63.28
N ASP A 379 -28.81 -33.45 63.81
CA ASP A 379 -28.82 -32.19 63.06
C ASP A 379 -27.41 -31.80 62.58
N ILE A 380 -26.38 -31.98 63.41
CA ILE A 380 -24.98 -31.74 63.02
C ILE A 380 -24.59 -32.64 61.85
N VAL A 381 -24.90 -33.94 61.90
CA VAL A 381 -24.60 -34.87 60.79
C VAL A 381 -25.26 -34.41 59.49
N ALA A 382 -26.52 -33.98 59.53
CA ALA A 382 -27.23 -33.45 58.36
C ALA A 382 -26.57 -32.18 57.81
N ARG A 383 -26.20 -31.23 58.68
CA ARG A 383 -25.52 -29.99 58.27
C ARG A 383 -24.13 -30.22 57.69
N VAL A 384 -23.37 -31.16 58.25
CA VAL A 384 -22.05 -31.50 57.73
C VAL A 384 -22.16 -32.17 56.36
N ALA A 385 -23.21 -32.97 56.12
CA ALA A 385 -23.49 -33.53 54.79
C ALA A 385 -23.84 -32.44 53.76
N GLU A 386 -24.62 -31.42 54.13
CA GLU A 386 -24.85 -30.24 53.25
C GLU A 386 -23.53 -29.52 52.92
N ILE A 387 -22.66 -29.31 53.92
CA ILE A 387 -21.35 -28.69 53.73
C ILE A 387 -20.49 -29.49 52.74
N ASP A 388 -20.44 -30.82 52.87
CA ASP A 388 -19.66 -31.68 51.98
C ASP A 388 -20.16 -31.62 50.52
N SER A 389 -21.48 -31.53 50.32
CA SER A 389 -22.08 -31.31 49.00
C SER A 389 -21.64 -29.98 48.38
N LEU A 390 -21.71 -28.87 49.14
CA LEU A 390 -21.28 -27.56 48.67
C LEU A 390 -19.77 -27.52 48.35
N ILE A 391 -18.94 -28.18 49.16
CA ILE A 391 -17.50 -28.27 48.90
C ILE A 391 -17.23 -29.05 47.60
N SER A 392 -18.00 -30.11 47.34
CA SER A 392 -17.90 -30.89 46.11
C SER A 392 -18.27 -30.06 44.88
N GLU A 393 -19.31 -29.22 44.96
CA GLU A 393 -19.68 -28.28 43.90
C GLU A 393 -18.58 -27.24 43.64
N ILE A 394 -17.97 -26.67 44.69
CA ILE A 394 -16.85 -25.73 44.54
C ILE A 394 -15.63 -26.41 43.91
N ALA A 395 -15.36 -27.67 44.25
CA ALA A 395 -14.26 -28.43 43.66
C ALA A 395 -14.47 -28.66 42.16
N LEU A 396 -15.68 -29.07 41.75
CA LEU A 396 -16.09 -29.18 40.35
C LEU A 396 -15.93 -27.84 39.62
N SER A 397 -16.47 -26.76 40.17
CA SER A 397 -16.37 -25.42 39.58
C SER A 397 -14.92 -24.93 39.46
N SER A 398 -14.08 -25.21 40.46
CA SER A 398 -12.65 -24.87 40.42
C SER A 398 -11.90 -25.62 39.31
N GLN A 399 -12.27 -26.89 39.06
CA GLN A 399 -11.70 -27.69 37.99
C GLN A 399 -12.12 -27.19 36.59
N GLU A 400 -13.38 -26.77 36.45
CA GLU A 400 -13.88 -26.13 35.23
C GLU A 400 -13.17 -24.78 34.98
N GLN A 401 -13.02 -23.95 36.01
CA GLN A 401 -12.27 -22.70 35.94
C GLN A 401 -10.81 -22.92 35.53
N ALA A 402 -10.14 -23.93 36.11
CA ALA A 402 -8.77 -24.26 35.72
C ALA A 402 -8.66 -24.65 34.24
N THR A 403 -9.66 -25.37 33.72
CA THR A 403 -9.73 -25.73 32.30
C THR A 403 -9.96 -24.48 31.43
N GLY A 404 -10.87 -23.60 31.83
CA GLY A 404 -11.11 -22.32 31.13
C GLY A 404 -9.89 -21.41 31.13
N LEU A 405 -9.17 -21.31 32.25
CA LEU A 405 -7.94 -20.52 32.35
C LEU A 405 -6.83 -21.04 31.44
N ASN A 406 -6.70 -22.36 31.27
CA ASN A 406 -5.75 -22.93 30.31
C ASN A 406 -6.07 -22.53 28.86
N GLN A 407 -7.36 -22.42 28.51
CA GLN A 407 -7.79 -21.93 27.19
C GLN A 407 -7.49 -20.44 27.02
N VAL A 408 -7.77 -19.62 28.05
CA VAL A 408 -7.45 -18.20 28.05
C VAL A 408 -5.93 -17.98 27.92
N ASN A 409 -5.13 -18.73 28.68
CA ASN A 409 -3.66 -18.68 28.59
C ASN A 409 -3.15 -19.02 27.19
N SER A 410 -3.76 -20.01 26.53
CA SER A 410 -3.44 -20.35 25.13
C SER A 410 -3.78 -19.21 24.17
N ALA A 411 -4.92 -18.54 24.37
CA ALA A 411 -5.31 -17.38 23.57
C ALA A 411 -4.37 -16.18 23.78
N VAL A 412 -3.91 -15.93 25.01
CA VAL A 412 -2.91 -14.89 25.30
C VAL A 412 -1.58 -15.18 24.61
N ASN A 413 -1.10 -16.43 24.65
CA ASN A 413 0.09 -16.82 23.91
C ASN A 413 -0.05 -16.63 22.39
N GLN A 414 -1.25 -16.87 21.83
CA GLN A 414 -1.52 -16.59 20.43
C GLN A 414 -1.54 -15.08 20.13
N MET A 415 -2.11 -14.27 21.03
CA MET A 415 -2.07 -12.80 20.90
C MET A 415 -0.64 -12.26 20.97
N ASP A 416 0.23 -12.83 21.82
CA ASP A 416 1.64 -12.47 21.88
C ASP A 416 2.35 -12.76 20.55
N GLN A 417 2.13 -13.94 19.95
CA GLN A 417 2.67 -14.27 18.62
C GLN A 417 2.22 -13.29 17.53
N VAL A 418 0.93 -12.93 17.51
CA VAL A 418 0.40 -11.94 16.55
C VAL A 418 1.00 -10.56 16.82
N THR A 419 1.23 -10.19 18.07
CA THR A 419 1.86 -8.92 18.44
C THR A 419 3.30 -8.86 17.95
N GLN A 420 4.06 -9.94 18.08
CA GLN A 420 5.41 -10.05 17.52
C GLN A 420 5.41 -10.01 15.99
N GLN A 421 4.45 -10.67 15.34
CA GLN A 421 4.28 -10.57 13.88
C GLN A 421 3.94 -9.15 13.43
N ASN A 422 3.08 -8.44 14.18
CA ASN A 422 2.78 -7.04 13.90
C ASN A 422 4.04 -6.17 14.00
N ALA A 423 4.90 -6.39 15.00
CA ALA A 423 6.16 -5.68 15.12
C ALA A 423 7.06 -5.92 13.89
N ALA A 424 7.22 -7.18 13.47
CA ALA A 424 7.98 -7.52 12.26
C ALA A 424 7.38 -6.88 10.98
N MET A 425 6.05 -6.92 10.84
CA MET A 425 5.36 -6.28 9.71
C MET A 425 5.55 -4.76 9.70
N VAL A 426 5.58 -4.12 10.87
CA VAL A 426 5.86 -2.68 11.00
C VAL A 426 7.27 -2.35 10.53
N GLU A 427 8.27 -3.15 10.90
CA GLU A 427 9.64 -2.97 10.42
C GLU A 427 9.73 -3.13 8.90
N GLU A 428 9.09 -4.17 8.33
CA GLU A 428 9.03 -4.40 6.89
C GLU A 428 8.32 -3.27 6.13
N ALA A 429 7.16 -2.82 6.62
CA ALA A 429 6.39 -1.74 6.02
C ALA A 429 7.17 -0.41 6.05
N THR A 430 7.86 -0.12 7.15
CA THR A 430 8.70 1.07 7.29
C THR A 430 9.87 1.03 6.31
N ALA A 431 10.54 -0.13 6.17
CA ALA A 431 11.62 -0.31 5.21
C ALA A 431 11.14 -0.20 3.75
N ALA A 432 9.97 -0.75 3.43
CA ALA A 432 9.36 -0.64 2.11
C ALA A 432 8.99 0.81 1.79
N ALA A 433 8.38 1.54 2.73
CA ALA A 433 8.05 2.96 2.58
C ALA A 433 9.31 3.81 2.35
N ALA A 434 10.38 3.58 3.13
CA ALA A 434 11.65 4.28 2.94
C ALA A 434 12.28 4.00 1.56
N SER A 435 12.17 2.77 1.08
CA SER A 435 12.66 2.37 -0.25
C SER A 435 11.88 3.05 -1.36
N LEU A 436 10.53 3.04 -1.29
CA LEU A 436 9.66 3.74 -2.24
C LEU A 436 9.90 5.25 -2.24
N GLN A 437 10.13 5.85 -1.07
CA GLN A 437 10.45 7.27 -0.96
C GLN A 437 11.77 7.60 -1.68
N SER A 438 12.79 6.75 -1.53
CA SER A 438 14.08 6.88 -2.22
C SER A 438 13.94 6.72 -3.74
N GLU A 439 13.17 5.74 -4.20
CA GLU A 439 12.90 5.51 -5.64
C GLU A 439 12.13 6.69 -6.25
N ALA A 440 11.07 7.16 -5.58
CA ALA A 440 10.31 8.32 -5.99
C ALA A 440 11.19 9.58 -6.08
N GLN A 441 12.12 9.77 -5.14
CA GLN A 441 13.08 10.88 -5.17
C GLN A 441 14.11 10.74 -6.30
N GLN A 442 14.53 9.52 -6.65
CA GLN A 442 15.39 9.27 -7.79
C GLN A 442 14.67 9.58 -9.11
N LEU A 443 13.43 9.12 -9.28
CA LEU A 443 12.60 9.44 -10.44
C LEU A 443 12.37 10.95 -10.57
N ALA A 444 12.00 11.61 -9.47
CA ALA A 444 11.83 13.07 -9.45
C ALA A 444 13.11 13.80 -9.85
N ARG A 445 14.30 13.33 -9.42
CA ARG A 445 15.59 13.88 -9.87
C ARG A 445 15.84 13.65 -11.35
N HIS A 446 15.51 12.47 -11.89
CA HIS A 446 15.67 12.20 -13.32
C HIS A 446 14.76 13.06 -14.18
N VAL A 447 13.50 13.21 -13.79
CA VAL A 447 12.54 14.07 -14.50
C VAL A 447 12.88 15.55 -14.32
N GLY A 448 13.37 15.95 -13.15
CA GLY A 448 13.78 17.32 -12.84
C GLY A 448 14.97 17.83 -13.67
N ARG A 449 15.65 16.98 -14.44
CA ARG A 449 16.64 17.39 -15.45
C ARG A 449 15.99 18.05 -16.67
N PHE A 450 14.70 17.80 -16.90
CA PHE A 450 13.94 18.34 -18.02
C PHE A 450 13.10 19.55 -17.60
N GLN A 451 13.06 20.58 -18.44
CA GLN A 451 12.21 21.76 -18.25
C GLN A 451 10.83 21.48 -18.83
N LEU A 452 9.84 21.31 -17.97
CA LEU A 452 8.47 20.92 -18.36
C LEU A 452 7.49 22.10 -18.56
N GLY A 453 7.97 23.33 -18.40
CA GLY A 453 7.13 24.55 -18.56
C GLY A 453 6.15 24.80 -17.42
N GLY A 454 6.27 24.06 -16.32
CA GLY A 454 5.55 24.31 -15.07
C GLY A 454 6.27 25.34 -14.23
N ASN A 455 5.76 26.58 -14.24
CA ASN A 455 6.10 27.64 -13.32
C ASN A 455 6.28 27.10 -11.89
N GLY A 456 7.35 27.53 -11.22
CA GLY A 456 7.53 27.40 -9.78
C GLY A 456 6.40 28.08 -8.99
N ARG A 457 5.25 27.41 -8.92
CA ARG A 457 4.41 27.37 -7.73
C ARG A 457 4.78 26.04 -7.12
N SER A 458 5.88 25.95 -6.38
CA SER A 458 5.78 26.14 -4.93
C SER A 458 4.32 26.06 -4.53
N ALA A 459 3.83 24.83 -4.47
CA ALA A 459 2.74 24.51 -3.58
C ALA A 459 3.28 24.92 -2.22
N ALA A 460 3.04 26.20 -1.90
CA ALA A 460 3.08 26.70 -0.55
C ALA A 460 2.41 25.60 0.25
N THR A 461 3.20 25.00 1.14
CA THR A 461 2.80 24.26 2.31
C THR A 461 1.33 24.54 2.60
N ARG A 462 0.44 23.76 2.00
CA ARG A 462 -0.79 23.43 2.68
C ARG A 462 -0.24 22.59 3.81
N GLN A 463 0.02 23.26 4.93
CA GLN A 463 0.05 22.62 6.22
C GLN A 463 -1.03 21.54 6.15
N PRO A 464 -0.72 20.27 6.49
CA PRO A 464 -1.78 19.32 6.71
C PRO A 464 -2.76 20.06 7.61
N ALA A 465 -4.00 20.20 7.17
CA ALA A 465 -5.06 20.62 8.06
C ALA A 465 -4.86 19.69 9.24
N VAL A 466 -4.42 20.27 10.36
CA VAL A 466 -4.26 19.54 11.61
C VAL A 466 -5.56 18.78 11.70
N ALA A 467 -5.49 17.45 11.55
CA ALA A 467 -6.66 16.62 11.67
C ALA A 467 -7.32 17.14 12.93
N ASP A 468 -8.54 17.68 12.76
CA ASP A 468 -9.31 18.27 13.84
C ASP A 468 -9.00 17.40 15.04
N GLN A 469 -8.32 17.99 16.04
CA GLN A 469 -7.89 17.24 17.20
C GLN A 469 -9.09 16.42 17.57
N TYR A 470 -8.97 15.09 17.43
CA TYR A 470 -9.95 14.19 17.96
C TYR A 470 -9.89 14.44 19.45
N THR A 471 -10.71 15.39 19.89
CA THR A 471 -11.07 15.59 21.27
C THR A 471 -11.89 14.34 21.51
N PRO A 472 -11.41 13.40 22.34
CA PRO A 472 -12.24 12.27 22.71
C PRO A 472 -13.50 12.90 23.29
N GLY A 473 -14.63 12.69 22.63
CA GLY A 473 -15.91 13.13 23.12
C GLY A 473 -16.04 12.57 24.53
N ARG A 474 -15.96 13.45 25.54
CA ARG A 474 -16.41 13.10 26.89
C ARG A 474 -17.91 12.88 26.79
N GLY A 475 -18.31 11.60 26.82
CA GLY A 475 -19.71 11.12 26.86
C GLY A 475 -20.12 10.49 25.52
N ALA A 476 -20.44 9.20 25.44
CA ALA A 476 -21.48 8.53 26.23
C ALA A 476 -21.14 7.06 26.63
N LEU A 477 -19.90 6.77 27.03
CA LEU A 477 -19.54 5.46 27.64
C LEU A 477 -19.09 5.56 29.10
N ALA A 478 -18.93 6.77 29.64
CA ALA A 478 -18.60 6.98 31.06
C ALA A 478 -19.85 6.94 31.97
N GLU A 479 -21.06 7.09 31.42
CA GLU A 479 -22.31 7.05 32.21
C GLU A 479 -22.89 5.64 32.40
N ASP A 480 -22.40 4.63 31.67
CA ASP A 480 -22.90 3.24 31.80
C ASP A 480 -22.06 2.33 32.71
N ARG A 481 -20.97 2.85 33.30
CA ARG A 481 -20.18 2.12 34.31
C ARG A 481 -20.97 1.70 35.57
N PRO A 482 -22.02 2.40 36.02
CA PRO A 482 -22.87 1.91 37.12
C PRO A 482 -23.88 0.83 36.68
N ARG A 483 -24.09 0.60 35.38
CA ARG A 483 -25.08 -0.38 34.89
C ARG A 483 -24.49 -1.77 34.67
N LEU A 484 -23.21 -1.88 34.33
CA LEU A 484 -22.52 -3.17 34.18
C LEU A 484 -22.31 -3.91 35.51
N LEU A 485 -22.19 -3.20 36.63
CA LEU A 485 -22.13 -3.80 37.98
C LEU A 485 -23.48 -4.40 38.43
N LYS A 486 -24.59 -4.10 37.74
CA LYS A 486 -25.91 -4.63 38.06
C LYS A 486 -26.28 -5.89 37.26
N ALA A 487 -25.46 -6.28 36.27
CA ALA A 487 -25.69 -7.47 35.44
C ALA A 487 -25.03 -8.74 35.99
N VAL A 488 -24.18 -8.65 37.02
CA VAL A 488 -23.57 -9.81 37.70
C VAL A 488 -24.46 -10.34 38.85
N GLY A 489 -25.62 -9.72 39.08
CA GLY A 489 -26.56 -10.12 40.12
C GLY A 489 -27.93 -10.51 39.56
N GLY A 490 -28.07 -11.77 39.14
CA GLY A 490 -29.37 -12.46 39.10
C GLY A 490 -29.98 -12.74 37.73
N GLY A 491 -30.00 -14.03 37.37
CA GLY A 491 -31.19 -14.72 36.83
C GLY A 491 -31.70 -14.35 35.44
N ALA A 492 -31.49 -15.29 34.51
CA ALA A 492 -32.30 -15.59 33.32
C ALA A 492 -32.35 -14.56 32.17
N ALA A 493 -31.61 -14.85 31.09
CA ALA A 493 -32.02 -14.51 29.72
C ALA A 493 -31.23 -15.35 28.70
N SER A 494 -31.69 -16.58 28.44
CA SER A 494 -31.33 -17.34 27.24
C SER A 494 -32.47 -17.19 26.22
N SER A 495 -32.32 -16.34 25.19
CA SER A 495 -33.02 -16.46 23.88
C SER A 495 -32.91 -15.21 22.99
N ALA A 496 -31.71 -14.71 22.68
CA ALA A 496 -31.60 -13.65 21.66
C ALA A 496 -30.19 -13.57 21.06
N TRP A 497 -29.81 -14.55 20.23
CA TRP A 497 -28.64 -14.48 19.34
C TRP A 497 -28.88 -15.31 18.07
N GLU A 498 -29.98 -15.02 17.38
CA GLU A 498 -30.13 -15.32 15.96
C GLU A 498 -30.42 -13.99 15.25
N ASP A 499 -29.66 -13.70 14.21
CA ASP A 499 -29.58 -12.46 13.42
C ASP A 499 -28.64 -11.35 13.94
N PHE A 500 -27.33 -11.59 13.80
CA PHE A 500 -26.40 -10.58 13.27
C PHE A 500 -25.19 -11.22 12.56
#